data_AF-A0A1D2JLJ2-F1
#
_entry.id   AF-A0A1D2JLJ2-F1
#
_cell.length_a   1.000
_cell.length_b   1.000
_cell.length_c   1.000
_cell.angle_alpha   90.00
_cell.angle_beta   90.00
_cell.angle_gamma   90.00
#
_symmetry.space_group_name_H-M   'P 1'
#
loop_
_entity.id
_entity.type
_entity.pdbx_description
1 polymer ?
#
loop_
_entity_poly.entity_id
_entity_poly.type
_entity_poly.pdbx_seq_one_letter_code
_entity_poly.pdbx_strand_id
1 'polypeptide(L)'
;MDKYRLVMPPSLFIALAIPFYYLAKIVFFYNWYAAVTVYSGGIFGYVCYDMTHYFLHHRNLPYYYKELKKYHLQHHFADYENGFGVSNRFWDKVFGTELPPLQPVKVE
;
A
#
# COMPACT_ATOMS: atom_id res chain seq x y z
N MET A 1 0.60 -18.24 -0.54
CA MET A 1 0.92 -17.29 -1.64
C MET A 1 2.42 -17.30 -1.89
N ASP A 2 2.83 -17.06 -3.13
CA ASP A 2 4.23 -17.04 -3.56
C ASP A 2 4.98 -15.85 -2.93
N LYS A 3 6.02 -16.14 -2.15
CA LYS A 3 6.80 -15.12 -1.41
C LYS A 3 7.69 -14.27 -2.32
N TYR A 4 8.00 -14.74 -3.53
CA TYR A 4 8.94 -14.08 -4.44
C TYR A 4 8.24 -13.23 -5.51
N ARG A 5 6.91 -13.21 -5.52
CA ARG A 5 6.09 -12.50 -6.52
C ARG A 5 5.02 -11.63 -5.85
N LEU A 6 5.43 -10.84 -4.86
CA LEU A 6 4.56 -9.90 -4.16
C LEU A 6 5.13 -8.49 -4.17
N VAL A 7 6.35 -8.33 -3.66
CA VAL A 7 7.03 -7.02 -3.66
C VAL A 7 7.43 -6.65 -5.08
N MET A 8 7.45 -5.35 -5.35
CA MET A 8 7.74 -4.88 -6.69
C MET A 8 9.24 -5.10 -7.00
N PRO A 9 9.59 -5.72 -8.15
CA PRO A 9 10.99 -5.85 -8.51
C PRO A 9 11.60 -4.46 -8.75
N PRO A 10 12.86 -4.21 -8.35
CA PRO A 10 13.48 -2.89 -8.46
C PRO A 10 13.45 -2.29 -9.87
N SER A 11 13.56 -3.12 -10.90
CA SER A 11 13.48 -2.70 -12.30
C SER A 11 12.13 -2.04 -12.64
N LEU A 12 11.02 -2.66 -12.26
CA LEU A 12 9.69 -2.09 -12.46
C LEU A 12 9.48 -0.87 -11.56
N PHE A 13 9.99 -0.91 -10.32
CA PHE A 13 9.87 0.20 -9.39
C PHE A 13 10.53 1.46 -9.92
N ILE A 14 11.75 1.36 -10.45
CA ILE A 14 12.45 2.48 -11.09
C ILE A 14 11.61 3.06 -12.24
N ALA A 15 11.02 2.21 -13.09
CA ALA A 15 10.19 2.67 -14.19
C ALA A 15 8.98 3.49 -13.70
N LEU A 16 8.28 3.03 -12.64
CA LEU A 16 7.18 3.80 -12.05
C LEU A 16 7.62 5.02 -11.25
N ALA A 17 8.82 5.01 -10.66
CA ALA A 17 9.32 6.09 -9.82
C ALA A 17 9.85 7.29 -10.64
N ILE A 18 10.30 7.08 -11.88
CA ILE A 18 10.85 8.13 -12.75
C ILE A 18 9.85 9.28 -13.00
N PRO A 19 8.59 9.05 -13.39
CA PRO A 19 7.62 10.13 -13.55
C PRO A 19 7.46 10.99 -12.28
N PHE A 20 7.45 10.37 -11.09
CA PHE A 20 7.31 11.09 -9.83
C PHE A 20 8.57 11.88 -9.44
N TYR A 21 9.76 11.41 -9.85
CA TYR A 21 10.99 12.19 -9.69
C TYR A 21 10.93 13.50 -10.48
N TYR A 22 10.51 13.42 -11.76
CA TYR A 22 10.34 14.62 -12.58
C TYR A 22 9.20 15.50 -12.07
N LEU A 23 8.08 14.91 -11.62
CA LEU A 23 6.99 15.66 -11.01
C LEU A 23 7.47 16.46 -9.78
N ALA A 24 8.25 15.85 -8.89
CA ALA A 24 8.82 16.54 -7.74
C ALA A 24 9.72 17.71 -8.18
N LYS A 25 10.56 17.52 -9.21
CA LYS A 25 11.39 18.60 -9.76
C LYS A 25 10.57 19.72 -10.41
N ILE A 26 9.43 19.41 -11.03
CA ILE A 26 8.56 20.41 -11.65
C ILE A 26 7.82 21.22 -10.58
N VAL A 27 7.22 20.55 -9.59
CA VAL A 27 6.45 21.22 -8.53
C VAL A 27 7.36 22.05 -7.61
N PHE A 28 8.55 21.54 -7.31
CA PHE A 28 9.54 22.20 -6.44
C PHE A 28 10.71 22.77 -7.24
N PHE A 29 10.47 23.26 -8.46
CA PHE A 29 11.52 23.75 -9.37
C PHE A 29 12.39 24.87 -8.77
N TYR A 30 11.81 25.67 -7.87
CA TYR A 30 12.47 26.79 -7.20
C TYR A 30 13.42 26.36 -6.08
N ASN A 31 13.38 25.09 -5.63
CA ASN A 31 14.22 24.60 -4.55
C ASN A 31 14.57 23.11 -4.74
N TRP A 32 15.81 22.87 -5.17
CA TRP A 32 16.36 21.53 -5.36
C TRP A 32 16.27 20.65 -4.10
N TYR A 33 16.61 21.19 -2.92
CA TYR A 33 16.59 20.43 -1.67
C TYR A 33 15.17 20.03 -1.28
N ALA A 34 14.18 20.89 -1.52
CA ALA A 34 12.77 20.55 -1.33
C ALA A 34 12.33 19.41 -2.26
N ALA A 35 12.66 19.50 -3.55
CA ALA A 35 12.35 18.46 -4.53
C ALA A 35 12.92 17.09 -4.12
N VAL A 36 14.20 17.05 -3.74
CA VAL A 36 14.88 15.83 -3.30
C VAL A 36 14.30 15.30 -1.99
N THR A 37 13.99 16.18 -1.03
CA THR A 37 13.42 15.78 0.27
C THR A 37 12.06 15.13 0.10
N VAL A 38 11.16 15.75 -0.69
CA VAL A 38 9.82 15.21 -0.94
C VAL A 38 9.90 13.88 -1.69
N TYR A 39 10.74 13.80 -2.72
CA TYR A 39 10.94 12.54 -3.45
C TYR A 39 11.47 11.43 -2.53
N SER A 40 12.50 11.72 -1.72
CA SER A 40 13.07 10.75 -0.78
C SER A 40 12.04 10.28 0.27
N GLY A 41 11.21 11.20 0.77
CA GLY A 41 10.09 10.85 1.66
C GLY A 41 9.06 9.95 0.97
N GLY A 42 8.76 10.20 -0.31
CA GLY A 42 7.89 9.35 -1.12
C GLY A 42 8.46 7.94 -1.31
N ILE A 43 9.75 7.81 -1.63
CA ILE A 43 10.43 6.52 -1.74
C ILE A 43 10.42 5.78 -0.40
N PHE A 44 10.72 6.47 0.71
CA PHE A 44 10.62 5.88 2.04
C PHE A 44 9.21 5.38 2.35
N GLY A 45 8.19 6.18 2.04
CA GLY A 45 6.78 5.78 2.17
C GLY A 45 6.44 4.54 1.35
N TYR A 46 6.93 4.44 0.11
CA TYR A 46 6.77 3.25 -0.73
C TYR A 46 7.43 2.01 -0.10
N VAL A 47 8.66 2.12 0.43
CA VAL A 47 9.32 0.98 1.09
C VAL A 47 8.50 0.52 2.30
N CYS A 48 8.00 1.45 3.12
CA CYS A 48 7.10 1.12 4.22
C CYS A 48 5.83 0.42 3.73
N TYR A 49 5.24 0.88 2.62
CA TYR A 49 4.07 0.24 1.99
C TYR A 49 4.38 -1.20 1.56
N ASP A 50 5.46 -1.42 0.80
CA ASP A 50 5.75 -2.73 0.19
C ASP A 50 6.15 -3.77 1.26
N MET A 51 6.89 -3.33 2.28
CA MET A 51 7.22 -4.17 3.42
C MET A 51 5.97 -4.50 4.26
N THR A 52 5.07 -3.53 4.47
CA THR A 52 3.80 -3.77 5.15
C THR A 52 3.00 -4.81 4.38
N HIS A 53 2.84 -4.62 3.06
CA HIS A 53 2.14 -5.54 2.18
C HIS A 53 2.69 -6.97 2.30
N TYR A 54 4.01 -7.12 2.20
CA TYR A 54 4.66 -8.42 2.34
C TYR A 54 4.34 -9.11 3.68
N PHE A 55 4.42 -8.35 4.78
CA PHE A 55 4.18 -8.90 6.11
C PHE A 55 2.71 -9.22 6.39
N LEU A 56 1.76 -8.46 5.83
CA LEU A 56 0.33 -8.77 5.90
C LEU A 56 0.05 -10.16 5.31
N HIS A 57 0.70 -10.53 4.22
CA HIS A 57 0.55 -11.86 3.62
C HIS A 57 1.28 -12.97 4.36
N HIS A 58 2.50 -12.70 4.86
CA HIS A 58 3.43 -13.79 5.19
C HIS A 58 3.73 -13.99 6.67
N ARG A 59 3.27 -13.12 7.57
CA ARG A 59 3.57 -13.22 9.01
C ARG A 59 2.33 -13.13 9.87
N ASN A 60 2.42 -13.70 11.08
CA ASN A 60 1.47 -13.39 12.15
C ASN A 60 1.89 -12.07 12.79
N LEU A 61 1.00 -11.09 12.79
CA LEU A 61 1.33 -9.72 13.15
C LEU A 61 0.83 -9.38 14.56
N PRO A 62 1.46 -8.39 15.22
CA PRO A 62 0.98 -7.84 16.48
C PRO A 62 -0.47 -7.39 16.42
N TYR A 63 -1.13 -7.31 17.58
CA TYR A 63 -2.56 -6.98 17.68
C TYR A 63 -2.98 -5.75 16.86
N TYR A 64 -2.19 -4.69 16.88
CA TYR A 64 -2.47 -3.43 16.18
C TYR A 64 -2.45 -3.54 14.64
N TYR A 65 -1.83 -4.59 14.08
CA TYR A 65 -1.85 -4.88 12.64
C TYR A 65 -2.84 -5.97 12.23
N LYS A 66 -3.46 -6.68 13.20
CA LYS A 66 -4.36 -7.80 12.87
C LYS A 66 -5.57 -7.36 12.07
N GLU A 67 -6.17 -6.22 12.40
CA GLU A 67 -7.30 -5.69 11.65
C GLU A 67 -6.90 -5.26 10.23
N LEU A 68 -5.72 -4.66 10.07
CA LEU A 68 -5.20 -4.32 8.74
C LEU A 68 -4.94 -5.59 7.91
N LYS A 69 -4.39 -6.63 8.54
CA LYS A 69 -4.19 -7.94 7.89
C LYS A 69 -5.52 -8.55 7.46
N LYS A 70 -6.51 -8.58 8.35
CA LYS A 70 -7.84 -9.08 8.04
C LYS A 70 -8.46 -8.33 6.87
N TYR A 71 -8.40 -7.00 6.90
CA TYR A 71 -8.90 -6.13 5.84
C TYR A 71 -8.23 -6.40 4.49
N HIS A 72 -6.89 -6.48 4.48
CA HIS A 72 -6.16 -6.74 3.25
C HIS A 72 -6.38 -8.16 2.70
N LEU A 73 -6.47 -9.17 3.57
CA LEU A 73 -6.81 -10.52 3.11
C LEU A 73 -8.26 -10.62 2.62
N GLN A 74 -9.19 -9.83 3.19
CA GLN A 74 -10.55 -9.72 2.68
C GLN A 74 -10.57 -9.12 1.26
N HIS A 75 -9.73 -8.13 0.96
CA HIS A 75 -9.56 -7.63 -0.40
C HIS A 75 -9.19 -8.75 -1.38
N HIS A 76 -8.21 -9.59 -1.04
CA HIS A 76 -7.77 -10.69 -1.92
C HIS A 76 -8.78 -11.83 -2.06
N PHE A 77 -9.52 -12.16 -1.00
CA PHE A 77 -10.30 -13.39 -0.94
C PHE A 77 -11.82 -13.21 -0.96
N ALA A 78 -12.32 -11.97 -0.80
CA ALA A 78 -13.76 -11.70 -0.79
C ALA A 78 -14.17 -10.64 -1.81
N ASP A 79 -13.52 -9.46 -1.81
CA ASP A 79 -13.87 -8.35 -2.69
C ASP A 79 -12.62 -7.55 -3.09
N TYR A 80 -12.14 -7.79 -4.31
CA TYR A 80 -10.96 -7.10 -4.84
C TYR A 80 -11.29 -5.75 -5.51
N GLU A 81 -12.57 -5.38 -5.60
CA GLU A 81 -13.02 -4.10 -6.17
C GLU A 81 -13.08 -2.99 -5.11
N ASN A 82 -12.85 -3.33 -3.83
CA ASN A 82 -12.76 -2.40 -2.70
C ASN A 82 -11.54 -2.70 -1.82
N GLY A 83 -11.22 -1.82 -0.88
CA GLY A 83 -10.13 -2.05 0.08
C GLY A 83 -8.73 -1.88 -0.53
N PHE A 84 -8.54 -0.84 -1.33
CA PHE A 84 -7.27 -0.54 -1.99
C PHE A 84 -6.17 -0.11 -1.00
N GLY A 85 -6.56 0.35 0.19
CA GLY A 85 -5.64 0.77 1.24
C GLY A 85 -4.89 -0.40 1.88
N VAL A 86 -3.57 -0.47 1.65
CA VAL A 86 -2.71 -1.52 2.25
C VAL A 86 -2.04 -1.06 3.55
N SER A 87 -1.53 0.18 3.60
CA SER A 87 -0.86 0.72 4.79
C SER A 87 -1.85 1.19 5.85
N ASN A 88 -3.01 1.69 5.42
CA ASN A 88 -4.16 2.06 6.24
C ASN A 88 -5.40 2.28 5.34
N ARG A 89 -6.57 2.45 5.97
CA ARG A 89 -7.89 2.58 5.33
C ARG A 89 -8.32 4.04 5.06
N PHE A 90 -7.45 5.03 5.30
CA PHE A 90 -7.83 6.43 5.26
C PHE A 90 -8.43 6.83 3.90
N TRP A 91 -7.75 6.48 2.81
CA TRP A 91 -8.23 6.84 1.48
C TRP A 91 -9.45 6.02 1.05
N ASP A 92 -9.61 4.79 1.52
CA ASP A 92 -10.85 4.03 1.29
C ASP A 92 -12.06 4.74 1.91
N LYS A 93 -11.90 5.34 3.10
CA LYS A 93 -12.95 6.16 3.73
C LYS A 93 -13.26 7.42 2.95
N VAL A 94 -12.23 8.13 2.52
CA VAL A 94 -12.37 9.39 1.80
C VAL A 94 -13.06 9.19 0.46
N PHE A 95 -12.75 8.10 -0.25
CA PHE A 95 -13.28 7.82 -1.59
C PHE A 95 -14.44 6.82 -1.61
N GLY A 96 -14.89 6.33 -0.45
CA GLY A 96 -16.04 5.44 -0.35
C GLY A 96 -15.79 4.02 -0.88
N THR A 97 -14.55 3.52 -0.79
CA THR A 97 -14.12 2.19 -1.26
C THR A 97 -13.79 1.25 -0.09
N GLU A 98 -14.43 1.45 1.07
CA GLU A 98 -14.23 0.57 2.23
C GLU A 98 -14.87 -0.79 2.04
N LEU A 99 -14.16 -1.85 2.45
CA LEU A 99 -14.73 -3.19 2.47
C LEU A 99 -15.89 -3.29 3.48
N PRO A 100 -17.02 -3.93 3.10
CA PRO A 100 -18.11 -4.18 4.02
C PRO A 100 -17.66 -5.17 5.12
N PRO A 101 -18.34 -5.20 6.27
CA PRO A 101 -18.09 -6.23 7.27
C PRO A 101 -18.24 -7.63 6.65
N LEU A 102 -17.31 -8.54 6.96
CA LEU A 102 -17.46 -9.96 6.59
C LEU A 102 -18.79 -10.47 7.12
N GLN A 103 -19.60 -11.06 6.24
CA GLN A 103 -20.83 -11.72 6.66
C GLN A 103 -20.47 -12.92 7.55
N PRO A 104 -21.21 -13.16 8.65
CA PRO A 104 -21.02 -14.36 9.45
C PRO A 104 -21.26 -15.58 8.57
N VAL A 105 -20.34 -16.55 8.64
CA VAL A 105 -20.52 -17.85 7.97
C VAL A 105 -21.79 -18.49 8.54
N LYS A 106 -22.80 -18.71 7.68
CA LYS A 106 -23.96 -19.53 8.07
C LYS A 106 -23.45 -20.95 8.28
N VAL A 107 -23.49 -21.41 9.53
CA VAL A 107 -23.27 -22.82 9.86
C VAL A 107 -24.64 -23.49 9.74
N GLU A 108 -24.83 -24.29 8.68
CA GLU A 108 -25.96 -25.21 8.55
C GLU A 108 -25.73 -26.48 9.38
#